data_AF-A0A2K4K818-F1
#
_entry.id   AF-A0A2K4K818-F1
#
_cell.length_a   1.000
_cell.length_b   1.000
_cell.length_c   1.000
_cell.angle_alpha   90.00
_cell.angle_beta   90.00
_cell.angle_gamma   90.00
#
_symmetry.space_group_name_H-M   'P 1'
#
loop_
_entity.id
_entity.type
_entity.pdbx_description
1 polymer ?
#
loop_
_entity_poly.entity_id
_entity_poly.type
_entity_poly.pdbx_seq_one_letter_code
_entity_poly.pdbx_strand_id
1 'polypeptide(L)' 'MSEHRKSFRIKISHDSFGECLGQTRNLSATGVYVKHPALSALPRGAVVYGQVQGLPAGAPRVRMEVVQVDAEGIDLRYL' A
#
# COMPACT_ATOMS: atom_id res chain seq x y z
N MET A 1 2.02 -5.62 -26.43
CA MET A 1 3.09 -5.88 -25.44
C MET A 1 2.43 -5.93 -24.09
N SER A 2 2.31 -7.11 -23.49
CA SER A 2 1.61 -7.28 -22.22
C SER A 2 2.46 -6.70 -21.09
N GLU A 3 2.18 -5.45 -20.69
CA GLU A 3 2.71 -4.90 -19.44
C GLU A 3 2.34 -5.87 -18.32
N HIS A 4 3.28 -6.70 -17.90
CA HIS A 4 3.14 -7.52 -16.71
C HIS A 4 3.17 -6.54 -15.54
N ARG A 5 1.99 -6.03 -15.17
CA ARG A 5 1.80 -5.20 -14.00
C ARG A 5 2.04 -6.09 -12.79
N LYS A 6 3.31 -6.18 -12.37
CA LYS A 6 3.72 -6.96 -11.20
C LYS A 6 2.95 -6.44 -9.99
N SER A 7 1.97 -7.21 -9.56
CA SER A 7 1.25 -6.96 -8.32
C SER A 7 1.97 -7.71 -7.21
N PHE A 8 2.26 -6.99 -6.13
CA PHE A 8 2.93 -7.53 -4.96
C PHE A 8 1.94 -7.56 -3.79
N ARG A 9 2.06 -8.56 -2.93
CA ARG A 9 1.42 -8.52 -1.62
C ARG A 9 2.18 -7.52 -0.76
N ILE A 10 1.45 -6.63 -0.10
CA ILE A 10 2.02 -5.64 0.80
C ILE A 10 1.28 -5.70 2.13
N LYS A 11 2.04 -5.76 3.22
CA LYS A 11 1.49 -5.61 4.56
C LYS A 11 1.40 -4.12 4.87
N ILE A 12 0.22 -3.63 5.20
CA ILE A 12 -0.02 -2.25 5.64
C ILE A 12 -0.32 -2.28 7.14
N SER A 13 0.35 -1.42 7.90
CA SER A 13 0.14 -1.25 9.33
C SER A 13 -0.33 0.17 9.65
N HIS A 14 -1.36 0.30 10.47
CA HIS A 14 -1.93 1.54 10.94
C HIS A 14 -2.64 1.33 12.29
N ASP A 15 -2.62 2.31 13.18
CA ASP A 15 -3.15 2.17 14.54
C ASP A 15 -4.66 1.85 14.60
N SER A 16 -5.43 2.27 13.60
CA SER A 16 -6.88 2.04 13.56
C SER A 16 -7.30 0.59 13.26
N PHE A 17 -6.45 -0.21 12.63
CA PHE A 17 -6.77 -1.60 12.24
C PHE A 17 -5.64 -2.60 12.51
N GLY A 18 -4.52 -2.16 13.09
CA GLY A 18 -3.34 -2.99 13.32
C GLY A 18 -2.59 -3.25 12.03
N GLU A 19 -2.80 -4.42 11.43
CA GLU A 19 -2.14 -4.86 10.19
C GLU A 19 -3.14 -5.48 9.22
N CYS A 20 -2.99 -5.21 7.92
CA CYS A 20 -3.74 -5.90 6.87
C CYS A 20 -2.85 -6.22 5.68
N LEU A 21 -3.22 -7.25 4.91
CA LEU A 21 -2.50 -7.67 3.71
C LEU A 21 -3.24 -7.19 2.46
N GLY A 22 -2.70 -6.17 1.80
CA GLY A 22 -3.24 -5.63 0.56
C GLY A 22 -2.50 -6.13 -0.69
N GLN A 23 -3.06 -5.78 -1.86
CA GLN A 23 -2.44 -6.05 -3.15
C GLN A 23 -2.06 -4.74 -3.83
N THR A 24 -0.81 -4.61 -4.25
CA THR A 24 -0.40 -3.43 -5.05
C THR A 24 -1.01 -3.51 -6.44
N ARG A 25 -1.60 -2.42 -6.91
CA ARG A 25 -2.08 -2.28 -8.29
C ARG A 25 -0.94 -1.78 -9.17
N ASN A 26 -0.27 -0.70 -8.78
CA ASN A 26 0.95 -0.19 -9.43
C ASN A 26 2.01 0.09 -8.36
N LEU A 27 3.25 0.20 -8.80
CA LEU A 27 4.39 0.63 -7.99
C LEU A 27 5.17 1.64 -8.83
N SER A 28 5.46 2.81 -8.27
CA SER A 28 6.31 3.82 -8.89
C SER A 28 7.43 4.22 -7.92
N ALA A 29 8.30 5.13 -8.35
CA ALA A 29 9.31 5.76 -7.50
C ALA A 29 8.73 6.77 -6.50
N THR A 30 7.48 7.22 -6.70
CA THR A 30 6.83 8.24 -5.88
C THR A 30 5.75 7.68 -4.97
N GLY A 31 5.22 6.50 -5.28
CA GLY A 31 4.10 5.94 -4.56
C GLY A 31 3.64 4.57 -5.04
N VAL A 32 2.55 4.12 -4.45
CA VAL A 32 1.96 2.80 -4.67
C VAL A 32 0.46 2.88 -4.42
N TYR A 33 -0.34 2.31 -5.32
CA TYR A 33 -1.75 2.08 -5.04
C TYR A 33 -1.95 0.69 -4.44
N VAL A 34 -2.72 0.60 -3.35
CA VAL A 34 -2.99 -0.64 -2.63
C VAL A 34 -4.48 -0.91 -2.54
N LYS A 35 -4.92 -2.07 -3.04
CA LYS A 35 -6.29 -2.56 -2.90
C LYS A 35 -6.45 -3.30 -1.57
N HIS A 36 -7.42 -2.88 -0.76
CA HIS A 36 -7.92 -3.61 0.40
C HIS A 36 -9.13 -2.87 1.01
N PRO A 37 -10.28 -3.53 1.27
CA PRO A 37 -11.48 -2.85 1.77
C PRO A 37 -11.29 -2.06 3.07
N ALA A 38 -10.48 -2.56 4.01
CA ALA A 38 -10.20 -1.85 5.26
C ALA A 38 -9.41 -0.54 5.06
N LEU A 39 -8.66 -0.43 3.95
CA LEU A 39 -7.88 0.78 3.65
C LEU A 39 -8.77 1.92 3.16
N SER A 40 -9.91 1.61 2.52
CA SER A 40 -10.89 2.61 2.08
C SER A 40 -11.54 3.38 3.24
N ALA A 41 -11.37 2.92 4.48
CA ALA A 41 -11.81 3.63 5.68
C ALA A 41 -10.78 4.67 6.21
N LEU A 42 -9.56 4.69 5.67
CA LEU A 42 -8.55 5.66 6.08
C LEU A 42 -8.85 7.05 5.50
N PRO A 43 -8.65 8.13 6.27
CA PRO A 43 -8.75 9.47 5.74
C PRO A 43 -7.52 9.81 4.88
N ARG A 44 -7.72 10.71 3.90
CA ARG A 44 -6.60 11.38 3.21
C ARG A 44 -5.73 12.11 4.22
N GLY A 45 -4.41 12.01 4.08
CA GLY A 45 -3.41 12.51 5.02
C GLY A 45 -3.04 11.52 6.13
N ALA A 46 -3.72 10.38 6.25
CA ALA A 46 -3.32 9.33 7.18
C ALA A 46 -1.92 8.80 6.83
N VAL A 47 -1.12 8.51 7.85
CA VAL A 47 0.22 7.96 7.67
C VAL A 47 0.22 6.48 8.02
N VAL A 48 0.59 5.64 7.05
CA VAL A 48 0.68 4.20 7.21
C VAL A 48 2.11 3.72 7.06
N TYR A 49 2.36 2.49 7.46
CA TYR A 49 3.61 1.79 7.15
C TYR A 49 3.33 0.61 6.24
N GLY A 50 4.07 0.49 5.14
CA GLY A 50 3.95 -0.62 4.21
C GLY A 50 5.21 -1.47 4.16
N GLN A 51 5.06 -2.77 3.96
CA GLN A 51 6.16 -3.71 3.76
C GLN A 51 5.78 -4.72 2.68
N VAL A 52 6.52 -4.71 1.56
CA VAL A 52 6.34 -5.73 0.51
C VAL A 52 6.65 -7.12 1.07
N GLN A 53 5.81 -8.09 0.72
CA GLN A 53 5.93 -9.46 1.20
C GLN A 53 6.51 -10.36 0.10
N GLY A 54 7.13 -11.47 0.52
CA GLY A 54 7.67 -12.47 -0.40
C GLY A 54 9.05 -12.15 -0.99
N LEU A 55 9.78 -11.18 -0.42
CA LEU A 55 11.18 -10.96 -0.76
C LEU A 55 12.10 -11.88 0.10
N PRO A 56 13.18 -12.46 -0.47
CA PRO A 56 14.06 -13.39 0.23
C PRO A 56 14.70 -12.85 1.52
N ALA A 57 14.99 -11.55 1.57
CA ALA A 57 15.61 -10.90 2.73
C ALA A 57 14.62 -10.07 3.58
N GLY A 58 13.31 -10.19 3.30
CA GLY A 58 12.29 -9.27 3.83
C GLY A 58 12.40 -7.88 3.19
N ALA A 59 11.27 -7.24 2.90
CA ALA A 59 11.30 -5.86 2.41
C ALA A 59 11.49 -4.89 3.59
N PRO A 60 12.08 -3.71 3.34
CA PRO A 60 12.05 -2.63 4.32
C PRO A 60 10.62 -2.17 4.58
N ARG A 61 10.39 -1.67 5.80
CA ARG A 61 9.15 -0.99 6.16
C ARG A 61 9.24 0.47 5.73
N VAL A 62 8.33 0.89 4.86
CA VAL A 62 8.29 2.22 4.24
C VAL A 62 7.14 3.02 4.85
N ARG A 63 7.42 4.26 5.25
CA ARG A 63 6.40 5.19 5.77
C ARG A 63 5.76 5.93 4.59
N MET A 64 4.44 6.03 4.58
CA MET A 64 3.68 6.59 3.46
C MET A 64 2.48 7.40 3.93
N GLU A 65 2.04 8.33 3.10
CA GLU A 65 0.84 9.14 3.32
C GLU A 65 -0.26 8.76 2.32
N VAL A 66 -1.50 8.65 2.80
CA VAL A 66 -2.69 8.49 1.98
C VAL A 66 -2.96 9.77 1.21
N VAL A 67 -2.76 9.76 -0.11
CA VAL A 67 -3.01 10.94 -0.95
C VAL A 67 -4.39 10.91 -1.60
N GLN A 68 -4.95 9.71 -1.83
CA GLN A 68 -6.29 9.50 -2.36
C GLN A 68 -6.90 8.20 -1.84
N VAL A 69 -8.23 8.17 -1.73
CA VAL A 69 -9.02 7.01 -1.28
C VAL A 69 -10.15 6.79 -2.29
N ASP A 70 -10.40 5.54 -2.64
CA ASP A 70 -11.55 5.15 -3.46
C ASP A 70 -12.22 3.87 -2.90
N ALA A 71 -13.22 3.36 -3.60
CA ALA A 71 -14.00 2.20 -3.18
C ALA A 71 -13.19 0.87 -3.14
N GLU A 72 -12.04 0.79 -3.82
CA GLU A 72 -11.22 -0.42 -3.87
C GLU A 72 -9.98 -0.35 -2.97
N GLY A 73 -9.53 0.86 -2.62
CA GLY A 73 -8.38 1.04 -1.74
C GLY A 73 -7.86 2.47 -1.69
N ILE A 74 -6.53 2.60 -1.66
CA ILE A 74 -5.84 3.87 -1.41
C ILE A 74 -4.65 4.07 -2.34
N ASP A 75 -4.40 5.32 -2.70
CA ASP A 75 -3.15 5.77 -3.30
C ASP A 75 -2.23 6.33 -2.22
N LEU A 76 -0.98 5.88 -2.22
CA LEU A 76 0.02 6.19 -1.20
C LEU A 76 1.22 6.91 -1.83
N ARG A 77 1.70 7.96 -1.16
CA ARG A 77 2.95 8.63 -1.49
C ARG A 77 4.03 8.29 -0.47
N TYR A 78 5.26 8.02 -0.93
CA TYR A 78 6.39 7.79 -0.03
C TYR A 78 6.78 9.07 0.72
N LEU A 79 7.18 8.90 1.99
CA LEU A 79 7.68 9.96 2.87
C LEU A 79 9.17 9.81 3.15
#